data_AF-A0A444CRR1-F1
#
_entry.id   AF-A0A444CRR1-F1
#
_cell.length_a   1.000
_cell.length_b   1.000
_cell.length_c   1.000
_cell.angle_alpha   90.00
_cell.angle_beta   90.00
_cell.angle_gamma   90.00
#
_symmetry.space_group_name_H-M   'P 1'
#
loop_
_entity.id
_entity.type
_entity.pdbx_description
1 polymer ?
#
loop_
_entity_poly.entity_id
_entity_poly.type
_entity_poly.pdbx_seq_one_letter_code
_entity_poly.pdbx_strand_id
1 'polypeptide(L)'
;MVLGFLCSSRPSQALVFHLPSGRVKCLTEDIRAGAMSLAHFRVADDPAYGHNVSASVMDPNGENLRRVDGVESGEFAFVAAETGKYTACFWSPHFQLEAAVTVDFEWKTGIAAKDWTSVAKKGKIDVSYPLFPHTKLRICEN
;
A
#
# COMPACT_ATOMS: atom_id res chain seq x y z
N MET A 1 20.07 -34.73 -8.33
CA MET A 1 20.07 -33.35 -7.81
C MET A 1 19.21 -32.50 -8.73
N VAL A 2 18.00 -32.14 -8.32
CA VAL A 2 17.22 -31.06 -8.95
C VAL A 2 16.82 -30.14 -7.82
N LEU A 3 17.58 -29.06 -7.63
CA LEU A 3 17.34 -28.07 -6.59
C LEU A 3 16.22 -27.16 -7.10
N GLY A 4 14.97 -27.51 -6.79
CA GLY A 4 13.81 -26.69 -7.13
C GLY A 4 13.87 -25.36 -6.39
N PHE A 5 14.00 -24.26 -7.13
CA PHE A 5 13.86 -22.90 -6.61
C PHE A 5 12.41 -22.71 -6.15
N LEU A 6 12.17 -22.84 -4.83
CA LEU A 6 10.92 -22.39 -4.23
C LEU A 6 10.93 -20.86 -4.28
N CYS A 7 10.29 -20.29 -5.29
CA CYS A 7 10.05 -18.85 -5.35
C CYS A 7 9.04 -18.51 -4.24
N SER A 8 9.53 -18.19 -3.05
CA SER A 8 8.70 -17.66 -1.96
C SER A 8 8.24 -16.25 -2.33
N SER A 9 7.22 -16.14 -3.17
CA SER A 9 6.50 -14.88 -3.35
C SER A 9 5.93 -14.49 -2.00
N ARG A 10 6.44 -13.42 -1.38
CA ARG A 10 5.81 -12.85 -0.20
C ARG A 10 4.38 -12.47 -0.57
N PRO A 11 3.38 -12.78 0.28
CA PRO A 11 2.01 -12.41 0.00
C PRO A 11 1.92 -10.90 -0.14
N SER A 12 1.35 -10.43 -1.26
CA SER A 12 0.93 -9.05 -1.42
C SER A 12 -0.24 -8.79 -0.49
N GLN A 13 -0.21 -7.67 0.21
CA GLN A 13 -1.31 -7.30 1.12
C GLN A 13 -2.19 -6.32 0.37
N ALA A 14 -3.33 -6.81 -0.09
CA ALA A 14 -4.39 -5.98 -0.64
C ALA A 14 -5.45 -5.74 0.45
N LEU A 15 -5.90 -4.49 0.58
CA LEU A 15 -6.90 -4.07 1.54
C LEU A 15 -7.81 -3.03 0.89
N VAL A 16 -9.11 -3.17 1.13
CA VAL A 16 -10.09 -2.14 0.81
C VAL A 16 -10.58 -1.51 2.12
N PHE A 17 -10.55 -0.19 2.22
CA PHE A 17 -11.03 0.53 3.40
C PHE A 17 -11.81 1.80 3.04
N HIS A 18 -12.77 2.16 3.89
CA HIS A 18 -13.47 3.43 3.79
C HIS A 18 -12.68 4.54 4.46
N LEU A 19 -12.60 5.70 3.83
CA LEU A 19 -11.94 6.92 4.30
C LEU A 19 -12.99 8.02 4.46
N PRO A 20 -13.53 8.23 5.66
CA PRO A 20 -14.46 9.32 5.93
C PRO A 20 -13.80 10.67 5.68
N SER A 21 -14.55 11.61 5.12
CA SER A 21 -14.06 12.97 4.89
C SER A 21 -13.67 13.66 6.21
N GLY A 22 -12.58 14.43 6.17
CA GLY A 22 -12.02 15.10 7.35
C GLY A 22 -11.26 14.17 8.31
N ARG A 23 -11.11 12.88 7.99
CA ARG A 23 -10.27 11.94 8.74
C ARG A 23 -9.03 11.56 7.93
N VAL A 24 -8.02 11.09 8.66
CA VAL A 24 -6.81 10.48 8.10
C VAL A 24 -6.81 9.01 8.50
N LYS A 25 -6.50 8.12 7.54
CA LYS A 25 -6.24 6.70 7.83
C LYS A 25 -4.82 6.36 7.45
N CYS A 26 -4.12 5.68 8.34
CA CYS A 26 -2.73 5.28 8.12
C CYS A 26 -2.61 3.76 8.17
N LEU A 27 -1.69 3.23 7.37
CA LEU A 27 -1.33 1.83 7.35
C LEU A 27 0.17 1.71 7.56
N THR A 28 0.57 0.81 8.44
CA THR A 28 1.98 0.66 8.83
C THR A 28 2.47 -0.75 8.55
N GLU A 29 3.69 -0.86 8.01
CA GLU A 29 4.40 -2.12 7.76
C GLU A 29 5.83 -2.05 8.30
N ASP A 30 6.29 -3.14 8.92
CA ASP A 30 7.68 -3.32 9.35
C ASP A 30 8.52 -3.83 8.16
N ILE A 31 9.35 -2.96 7.60
CA ILE A 31 10.17 -3.24 6.40
C ILE A 31 11.64 -3.32 6.80
N ARG A 32 12.38 -4.30 6.27
CA ARG A 32 13.82 -4.45 6.49
C ARG A 32 14.64 -3.53 5.59
N ALA A 33 15.74 -3.01 6.12
CA ALA A 33 16.73 -2.25 5.34
C ALA A 33 17.14 -3.03 4.06
N GLY A 34 17.25 -2.32 2.94
CA GLY A 34 17.56 -2.88 1.63
C GLY A 34 16.41 -3.63 0.94
N ALA A 35 15.25 -3.77 1.58
CA ALA A 35 14.06 -4.31 0.92
C ALA A 35 13.46 -3.25 -0.02
N MET A 36 13.04 -3.68 -1.21
CA MET A 36 12.26 -2.83 -2.11
C MET A 36 10.78 -2.93 -1.74
N SER A 37 10.11 -1.79 -1.70
CA SER A 37 8.70 -1.70 -1.37
C SER A 37 7.94 -0.95 -2.45
N LEU A 38 6.77 -1.48 -2.80
CA LEU A 38 5.85 -0.95 -3.80
C LEU A 38 4.45 -0.90 -3.19
N ALA A 39 3.90 0.30 -3.11
CA ALA A 39 2.56 0.55 -2.59
C ALA A 39 1.71 1.22 -3.68
N HIS A 40 0.63 0.57 -4.10
CA HIS A 40 -0.31 1.08 -5.08
C HIS A 40 -1.64 1.38 -4.41
N PHE A 41 -2.32 2.45 -4.82
CA PHE A 41 -3.66 2.77 -4.34
C PHE A 41 -4.53 3.33 -5.45
N ARG A 42 -5.83 3.15 -5.32
CA ARG A 42 -6.85 3.75 -6.17
C ARG A 42 -8.15 3.95 -5.41
N VAL A 43 -8.93 4.93 -5.83
CA VAL A 43 -10.34 5.05 -5.44
C VAL A 43 -11.09 3.90 -6.12
N ALA A 44 -11.83 3.12 -5.34
CA ALA A 44 -12.66 2.04 -5.87
C ALA A 44 -13.86 2.64 -6.63
N ASP A 45 -14.34 1.95 -7.67
CA ASP A 45 -15.32 2.40 -8.68
C ASP A 45 -16.72 2.82 -8.17
N ASP A 46 -16.91 2.95 -6.86
CA ASP A 46 -18.14 3.46 -6.27
C ASP A 46 -17.86 4.60 -5.28
N PRO A 47 -17.85 5.83 -5.80
CA PRO A 47 -18.34 6.93 -5.01
C PRO A 47 -19.34 7.75 -5.82
N ALA A 48 -20.58 7.79 -5.32
CA ALA A 48 -21.47 8.92 -5.54
C ALA A 48 -20.83 10.26 -5.07
N TYR A 49 -19.74 10.23 -4.28
CA TYR A 49 -19.07 11.39 -3.69
C TYR A 49 -17.54 11.23 -3.62
N GLY A 50 -16.81 12.04 -4.41
CA GLY A 50 -15.35 12.18 -4.31
C GLY A 50 -14.55 11.16 -5.12
N HIS A 51 -13.89 11.63 -6.18
CA HIS A 51 -13.03 10.79 -7.05
C HIS A 51 -11.56 10.83 -6.65
N ASN A 52 -11.17 11.72 -5.73
CA ASN A 52 -9.77 12.02 -5.46
C ASN A 52 -9.42 11.76 -4.00
N VAL A 53 -8.23 11.20 -3.78
CA VAL A 53 -7.61 10.98 -2.47
C VAL A 53 -6.20 11.56 -2.48
N SER A 54 -5.76 12.09 -1.34
CA SER A 54 -4.36 12.44 -1.12
C SER A 54 -3.70 11.36 -0.28
N ALA A 55 -2.42 11.11 -0.54
CA ALA A 55 -1.67 10.08 0.15
C ALA A 55 -0.21 10.50 0.39
N SER A 56 0.39 9.94 1.43
CA SER A 56 1.82 10.06 1.66
C SER A 56 2.41 8.82 2.31
N VAL A 57 3.67 8.54 2.03
CA VAL A 57 4.44 7.49 2.70
C VAL A 57 5.59 8.10 3.49
N MET A 58 5.78 7.62 4.72
CA MET A 58 6.78 8.09 5.67
C MET A 58 7.70 6.95 6.11
N ASP A 59 8.95 7.28 6.38
CA ASP A 59 9.94 6.36 6.93
C ASP A 59 9.79 6.17 8.45
N PRO A 60 10.59 5.30 9.09
CA PRO A 60 10.52 5.07 10.53
C PRO A 60 10.91 6.28 11.40
N ASN A 61 11.64 7.26 10.84
CA ASN A 61 11.98 8.52 11.51
C ASN A 61 10.86 9.56 11.39
N GLY A 62 9.80 9.26 10.62
CA GLY A 62 8.71 10.17 10.33
C GLY A 62 9.02 11.17 9.22
N GLU A 63 10.08 10.96 8.43
CA GLU A 63 10.34 11.77 7.24
C GLU A 63 9.40 11.37 6.11
N ASN A 64 8.89 12.36 5.38
CA ASN A 64 8.02 12.11 4.24
C ASN A 64 8.86 11.69 3.03
N LEU A 65 8.75 10.43 2.62
CA LEU A 65 9.46 9.91 1.46
C LEU A 65 8.80 10.40 0.17
N ARG A 66 7.46 10.42 0.13
CA ARG A 66 6.69 10.92 -0.99
C ARG A 66 5.27 11.28 -0.58
N ARG A 67 4.75 12.35 -1.18
CA ARG A 67 3.37 12.82 -1.07
C ARG A 67 2.77 13.01 -2.46
N VAL A 68 1.48 12.71 -2.58
CA VAL A 68 0.65 13.03 -3.74
C VAL A 68 -0.67 13.58 -3.25
N ASP A 69 -1.19 14.59 -3.92
CA ASP A 69 -2.38 15.31 -3.48
C ASP A 69 -3.49 15.26 -4.54
N GLY A 70 -4.68 14.86 -4.12
CA GLY A 70 -5.90 14.92 -4.93
C GLY A 70 -5.87 14.10 -6.21
N VAL A 71 -5.46 12.82 -6.14
CA VAL A 71 -5.39 11.90 -7.28
C VAL A 71 -6.40 10.76 -7.16
N GLU A 72 -6.87 10.21 -8.29
CA GLU A 72 -7.76 9.03 -8.28
C GLU A 72 -7.00 7.73 -7.99
N SER A 73 -5.72 7.68 -8.35
CA SER A 73 -4.82 6.56 -8.09
C SER A 73 -3.37 7.01 -8.03
N GLY A 74 -2.51 6.19 -7.42
CA GLY A 74 -1.10 6.51 -7.26
C GLY A 74 -0.26 5.31 -6.87
N GLU A 75 1.05 5.50 -6.92
CA GLU A 75 2.04 4.48 -6.61
C GLU A 75 3.25 5.09 -5.90
N PHE A 76 3.71 4.43 -4.84
CA PHE A 76 4.95 4.72 -4.14
C PHE A 76 5.91 3.52 -4.29
N ALA A 77 7.11 3.78 -4.81
CA ALA A 77 8.16 2.79 -4.90
C ALA A 77 9.42 3.33 -4.21
N PHE A 78 9.97 2.56 -3.28
CA PHE A 78 11.19 2.95 -2.56
C PHE A 78 12.00 1.73 -2.11
N VAL A 79 13.28 1.94 -1.81
CA VAL A 79 14.10 0.95 -1.11
C VAL A 79 14.27 1.43 0.31
N ALA A 80 13.94 0.59 1.28
CA ALA A 80 14.04 0.92 2.70
C ALA A 80 15.50 1.21 3.09
N ALA A 81 15.79 2.43 3.52
CA ALA A 81 17.13 2.82 3.96
C ALA A 81 17.50 2.11 5.28
N GLU A 82 16.51 1.94 6.15
CA GLU A 82 16.66 1.33 7.47
C GLU A 82 15.52 0.37 7.78
N THR A 83 15.76 -0.51 8.77
CA THR A 83 14.76 -1.47 9.23
C THR A 83 13.83 -0.79 10.22
N GLY A 84 12.53 -0.76 9.94
CA GLY A 84 11.57 -0.14 10.83
C GLY A 84 10.17 -0.04 10.25
N LYS A 85 9.34 0.77 10.89
CA LYS A 85 7.93 0.98 10.55
C LYS A 85 7.78 2.08 9.49
N TYR A 86 7.42 1.68 8.29
CA TYR A 86 7.04 2.63 7.23
C TYR A 86 5.52 2.80 7.27
N THR A 87 5.06 4.03 7.09
CA THR A 87 3.63 4.37 7.26
C THR A 87 3.08 5.09 6.04
N ALA A 88 2.03 4.55 5.43
CA ALA A 88 1.27 5.17 4.36
C ALA A 88 -0.03 5.77 4.92
N CYS A 89 -0.24 7.07 4.77
CA CYS A 89 -1.44 7.78 5.23
C CYS A 89 -2.26 8.31 4.06
N PHE A 90 -3.57 8.32 4.23
CA PHE A 90 -4.58 8.69 3.24
C PHE A 90 -5.57 9.68 3.85
N TRP A 91 -5.95 10.72 3.10
CA TRP A 91 -6.97 11.69 3.50
C TRP A 91 -7.72 12.26 2.28
N SER A 92 -8.94 12.73 2.51
CA SER A 92 -9.70 13.45 1.48
C SER A 92 -9.08 14.84 1.26
N PRO A 93 -8.80 15.27 0.01
CA PRO A 93 -8.23 16.58 -0.27
C PRO A 93 -9.19 17.74 0.09
N HIS A 94 -10.50 17.47 0.06
CA HIS A 94 -11.53 18.42 0.42
C HIS A 94 -12.48 17.80 1.45
N PHE A 95 -12.94 18.62 2.38
CA PHE A 95 -13.97 18.23 3.34
C PHE A 95 -15.35 18.24 2.68
N GLN A 96 -16.11 17.17 2.89
CA GLN A 96 -17.51 17.05 2.51
C GLN A 96 -18.28 16.35 3.64
N LEU A 97 -19.40 16.94 4.04
CA LEU A 97 -20.19 16.42 5.15
C LEU A 97 -20.76 15.04 4.80
N GLU A 98 -20.61 14.08 5.71
CA GLU A 98 -21.11 12.69 5.58
C GLU A 98 -20.58 11.91 4.36
N ALA A 99 -19.57 12.43 3.65
CA ALA A 99 -18.94 11.74 2.53
C ALA A 99 -17.84 10.78 3.00
N ALA A 100 -17.67 9.66 2.30
CA ALA A 100 -16.56 8.75 2.46
C ALA A 100 -16.09 8.23 1.10
N VAL A 101 -14.77 8.07 0.96
CA VAL A 101 -14.15 7.50 -0.24
C VAL A 101 -13.71 6.07 0.07
N THR A 102 -13.98 5.13 -0.83
CA THR A 102 -13.47 3.76 -0.69
C THR A 102 -12.13 3.65 -1.41
N VAL A 103 -11.09 3.25 -0.69
CA VAL A 103 -9.72 3.13 -1.22
C VAL A 103 -9.34 1.66 -1.28
N ASP A 104 -8.92 1.22 -2.47
CA ASP A 104 -8.28 -0.07 -2.73
C ASP A 104 -6.76 0.14 -2.68
N PHE A 105 -6.09 -0.55 -1.77
CA PHE A 105 -4.67 -0.38 -1.46
C PHE A 105 -3.94 -1.71 -1.50
N GLU A 106 -2.80 -1.75 -2.18
CA GLU A 106 -1.92 -2.91 -2.25
C GLU A 106 -0.51 -2.52 -1.83
N TRP A 107 0.06 -3.22 -0.83
CA TRP A 107 1.45 -3.07 -0.42
C TRP A 107 2.23 -4.37 -0.64
N LYS A 108 3.35 -4.27 -1.36
CA LYS A 108 4.29 -5.34 -1.67
C LYS A 108 5.69 -4.98 -1.18
N THR A 109 6.30 -5.86 -0.39
CA THR A 109 7.67 -5.68 0.09
C THR A 109 8.54 -6.89 -0.28
N GLY A 110 9.52 -6.68 -1.17
CA GLY A 110 10.44 -7.69 -1.70
C GLY A 110 11.89 -7.50 -1.23
N ILE A 111 12.72 -8.54 -1.35
CA ILE A 111 14.18 -8.34 -1.27
C ILE A 111 14.57 -7.68 -2.60
N ALA A 112 15.33 -6.58 -2.56
CA ALA A 112 15.86 -5.97 -3.78
C ALA A 112 16.78 -6.98 -4.49
N ALA A 113 16.23 -7.76 -5.43
CA ALA A 113 17.03 -8.50 -6.39
C ALA A 113 17.52 -7.49 -7.41
N LYS A 114 18.81 -7.55 -7.73
CA LYS A 114 19.52 -6.63 -8.63
C LYS A 114 18.98 -6.60 -10.08
N ASP A 115 17.96 -7.41 -10.39
CA ASP A 115 17.38 -7.60 -11.73
C ASP A 115 15.84 -7.61 -11.65
N TRP A 116 15.20 -6.46 -11.87
CA TRP A 116 13.74 -6.35 -11.97
C TRP A 116 13.34 -5.80 -13.34
N THR A 117 13.53 -6.60 -14.39
CA THR A 117 13.18 -6.25 -15.78
C THR A 117 11.97 -7.00 -16.35
N SER A 118 11.09 -7.55 -15.52
CA SER A 118 9.82 -8.10 -16.06
C SER A 118 8.65 -7.96 -15.08
N VAL A 119 8.05 -6.78 -15.06
CA VAL A 119 6.65 -6.63 -14.61
C VAL A 119 5.81 -6.24 -15.82
N ALA A 120 5.42 -7.26 -16.58
CA ALA A 120 4.48 -7.10 -17.68
C ALA A 120 3.31 -8.09 -17.55
N LYS A 121 2.21 -7.54 -17.04
CA LYS A 121 0.79 -7.79 -17.38
C LYS A 121 0.16 -9.18 -17.15
N LYS A 122 -1.08 -9.08 -16.63
CA LYS A 122 -2.26 -9.96 -16.71
C LYS A 122 -2.34 -11.13 -15.72
N GLY A 123 -3.44 -11.11 -14.96
CA GLY A 123 -4.47 -12.13 -15.15
C GLY A 123 -5.13 -12.70 -13.90
N LYS A 124 -6.39 -12.29 -13.70
CA LYS A 124 -7.51 -13.00 -13.05
C LYS A 124 -7.48 -13.17 -11.52
N ILE A 125 -8.60 -12.71 -10.96
CA ILE A 125 -9.06 -12.83 -9.59
C ILE A 125 -9.39 -14.30 -9.31
N ASP A 126 -8.88 -14.83 -8.20
CA ASP A 126 -9.49 -15.93 -7.46
C ASP A 126 -9.50 -15.53 -5.98
N VAL A 127 -10.71 -15.37 -5.43
CA VAL A 127 -10.92 -15.01 -4.02
C VAL A 127 -10.85 -16.29 -3.21
N SER A 128 -9.72 -16.50 -2.55
CA SER A 128 -9.59 -17.43 -1.45
C SER A 128 -8.79 -16.73 -0.37
N TYR A 129 -9.44 -16.33 0.73
CA TYR A 129 -8.79 -15.70 1.87
C TYR A 129 -8.06 -16.77 2.69
N PRO A 130 -6.72 -16.77 2.79
CA PRO A 130 -6.02 -17.56 3.78
C PRO A 130 -5.62 -16.65 4.95
N LEU A 131 -6.20 -16.93 6.11
CA LEU A 131 -5.71 -16.46 7.41
C LEU A 131 -4.36 -17.13 7.70
N PHE A 132 -3.19 -16.50 7.51
CA PHE A 132 -1.91 -16.96 8.08
C PHE A 132 -0.87 -15.82 8.24
N PRO A 133 0.16 -15.97 9.11
CA PRO A 133 0.59 -14.94 10.05
C PRO A 133 1.99 -14.36 9.78
N HIS A 134 2.25 -13.21 10.41
CA HIS A 134 3.53 -12.48 10.56
C HIS A 134 4.10 -11.68 9.37
N THR A 135 3.27 -10.89 8.72
CA THR A 135 3.51 -9.44 8.55
C THR A 135 2.11 -8.86 8.40
N LYS A 136 1.60 -8.10 9.35
CA LYS A 136 0.18 -7.69 9.34
C LYS A 136 0.18 -6.20 9.09
N LEU A 137 -0.12 -5.76 7.86
CA LEU A 137 -0.46 -4.37 7.59
C LEU A 137 -1.49 -3.95 8.62
N ARG A 138 -1.12 -3.01 9.49
CA ARG A 138 -2.01 -2.55 10.55
C ARG A 138 -2.63 -1.26 10.08
N ILE A 139 -3.95 -1.23 10.02
CA ILE A 139 -4.68 0.03 9.94
C ILE A 139 -4.52 0.69 11.32
N CYS A 140 -3.83 1.82 11.33
CA CYS A 140 -3.73 2.70 12.47
C CYS A 140 -4.80 3.78 12.32
N GLU A 141 -5.78 3.76 13.21
CA GLU A 141 -6.74 4.84 13.36
C GLU A 141 -6.24 5.73 14.51
N ASN A 142 -6.23 7.04 14.29
CA ASN A 142 -5.88 8.05 15.30
C ASN A 142 -7.14 8.63 15.92
#